data_AF-A0A8D0YNN9-F1
#
_entry.id   AF-A0A8D0YNN9-F1
#
_cell.length_a   1.000
_cell.length_b   1.000
_cell.length_c   1.000
_cell.angle_alpha   90.00
_cell.angle_beta   90.00
_cell.angle_gamma   90.00
#
_symmetry.space_group_name_H-M   'P 1'
#
loop_
_entity.id
_entity.type
_entity.pdbx_description
1 polymer ?
#
loop_
_entity_poly.entity_id
_entity_poly.type
_entity_poly.pdbx_seq_one_letter_code
_entity_poly.pdbx_strand_id
1 'polypeptide(L)'
;MAAPKTQGAAPQKEEDGDGSSGGAGVFTYEDSKDCILEPLSLPESPGGTTSLEGSPSVPCIFCEEHFPMDEQGKLLKHMIIEHKIVIADVKLVADFQRYILYWRKRFTEQPITDFCSVIRINSTAPIEEQDNYFLLCDVLPEDRVLREELQKQRLKEILEQQQQERNDNNFHGICMFCNEEFLGNRSVLLNHMAREHAFNIGLPDNIVNCSEFLCTLQKKLDNLQCLYCEKTFRDKNTLKDHMRKKQHRRINPKNREYDRFYVINYLELGKSWEEVQLEDDQELLDHQEDDWSDWEEHPISAVCLFCEKQAETIEKLCVHMKDAHEFDLLKIKSELGLNFYQQVKLVNFIRRQIHQCRCYGCHEKFKSKADLRTHMEETKHTSLLPERQTWDQPQYYFPTYENDTLLCTLSDSESDLTAQEQNGNIAIISEDTSKLRALKQSSILNQLLLHESLKN
;
A
#
# COMPACT_ATOMS: atom_id res chain seq x y z
N MET A 1 -39.25 42.15 -50.10
CA MET A 1 -39.60 43.28 -49.21
C MET A 1 -40.32 42.71 -47.99
N ALA A 2 -40.03 43.30 -46.84
CA ALA A 2 -40.21 42.74 -45.50
C ALA A 2 -41.67 42.43 -45.12
N ALA A 3 -41.81 41.36 -44.32
CA ALA A 3 -42.57 41.14 -43.06
C ALA A 3 -43.56 42.26 -42.61
N PRO A 4 -44.53 42.03 -41.67
CA PRO A 4 -44.34 41.15 -40.51
C PRO A 4 -45.57 40.62 -39.70
N LYS A 5 -45.21 39.89 -38.62
CA LYS A 5 -45.77 39.89 -37.24
C LYS A 5 -47.09 39.18 -36.91
N THR A 6 -47.02 38.31 -35.90
CA THR A 6 -47.70 38.46 -34.59
C THR A 6 -47.23 37.37 -33.59
N GLN A 7 -47.21 37.72 -32.29
CA GLN A 7 -46.91 36.86 -31.14
C GLN A 7 -48.11 36.91 -30.17
N GLY A 8 -48.36 35.84 -29.42
CA GLY A 8 -49.13 35.92 -28.16
C GLY A 8 -49.76 34.62 -27.61
N ALA A 9 -49.04 34.00 -26.67
CA ALA A 9 -49.48 33.36 -25.40
C ALA A 9 -50.43 32.12 -25.32
N ALA A 10 -49.88 31.03 -24.73
CA ALA A 10 -50.33 30.07 -23.67
C ALA A 10 -51.85 29.85 -23.37
N PRO A 11 -52.36 28.65 -22.91
CA PRO A 11 -51.85 27.89 -21.74
C PRO A 11 -52.12 26.35 -21.65
N GLN A 12 -51.61 25.77 -20.55
CA GLN A 12 -51.98 24.60 -19.71
C GLN A 12 -52.73 23.32 -20.20
N LYS A 13 -52.14 22.20 -19.75
CA LYS A 13 -52.50 20.76 -19.59
C LYS A 13 -53.99 20.36 -19.42
N GLU A 14 -54.34 19.21 -20.03
CA GLU A 14 -54.97 18.04 -19.38
C GLU A 14 -54.88 16.78 -20.28
N GLU A 15 -55.15 15.62 -19.70
CA GLU A 15 -54.67 14.27 -20.01
C GLU A 15 -55.50 13.45 -21.04
N ASP A 16 -54.93 12.28 -21.35
CA ASP A 16 -55.53 10.99 -21.77
C ASP A 16 -55.87 10.67 -23.23
N GLY A 17 -55.48 9.45 -23.63
CA GLY A 17 -56.29 8.62 -24.55
C GLY A 17 -55.56 7.88 -25.67
N ASP A 18 -54.84 6.82 -25.31
CA ASP A 18 -54.79 5.45 -25.90
C ASP A 18 -54.78 5.22 -27.44
N GLY A 19 -53.97 4.23 -27.85
CA GLY A 19 -54.16 3.58 -29.15
C GLY A 19 -52.96 2.85 -29.75
N SER A 20 -52.75 1.61 -29.31
CA SER A 20 -52.47 0.42 -30.14
C SER A 20 -51.11 -0.28 -30.05
N SER A 21 -51.25 -1.56 -29.66
CA SER A 21 -50.66 -2.76 -30.26
C SER A 21 -49.25 -3.21 -29.86
N GLY A 22 -49.21 -4.35 -29.14
CA GLY A 22 -48.16 -5.36 -29.28
C GLY A 22 -47.63 -6.01 -28.00
N GLY A 23 -48.35 -6.95 -27.38
CA GLY A 23 -47.78 -7.97 -26.48
C GLY A 23 -47.07 -9.08 -27.28
N ALA A 24 -46.27 -10.00 -26.72
CA ALA A 24 -45.98 -10.37 -25.34
C ALA A 24 -44.75 -11.31 -25.30
N GLY A 25 -44.16 -11.49 -24.10
CA GLY A 25 -43.26 -12.61 -23.73
C GLY A 25 -41.81 -12.20 -23.54
N VAL A 26 -41.39 -11.68 -22.37
CA VAL A 26 -41.01 -12.44 -21.15
C VAL A 26 -40.06 -13.61 -21.45
N PHE A 27 -38.77 -13.35 -21.33
CA PHE A 27 -37.78 -14.32 -20.87
C PHE A 27 -37.06 -13.70 -19.67
N THR A 28 -37.31 -14.28 -18.51
CA THR A 28 -36.57 -14.07 -17.27
C THR A 28 -35.16 -14.63 -17.44
N TYR A 29 -34.15 -13.78 -17.33
CA TYR A 29 -32.81 -14.19 -16.94
C TYR A 29 -32.54 -13.53 -15.59
N GLU A 30 -32.73 -14.32 -14.53
CA GLU A 30 -31.90 -14.20 -13.34
C GLU A 30 -30.46 -14.45 -13.80
N ASP A 31 -29.64 -13.41 -13.76
CA ASP A 31 -28.20 -13.56 -13.78
C ASP A 31 -27.64 -12.76 -12.61
N SER A 32 -27.26 -13.52 -11.58
CA SER A 32 -26.56 -13.09 -10.39
C SER A 32 -25.29 -12.35 -10.79
N LYS A 33 -25.34 -11.01 -10.75
CA LYS A 33 -24.13 -10.24 -10.50
C LYS A 33 -23.82 -10.38 -9.01
N ASP A 34 -22.90 -11.28 -8.70
CA ASP A 34 -22.09 -11.18 -7.49
C ASP A 34 -21.25 -9.90 -7.62
N CYS A 35 -21.89 -8.76 -7.34
CA CYS A 35 -21.20 -7.52 -7.06
C CYS A 35 -20.36 -7.78 -5.81
N ILE A 36 -19.04 -7.68 -5.93
CA ILE A 36 -18.17 -7.56 -4.76
C ILE A 36 -18.66 -6.33 -3.99
N LEU A 37 -19.39 -6.59 -2.91
CA LEU A 37 -19.84 -5.55 -1.99
C LEU A 37 -18.62 -5.06 -1.23
N GLU A 38 -18.29 -3.78 -1.43
CA GLU A 38 -17.35 -3.05 -0.60
C GLU A 38 -17.80 -3.13 0.88
N PRO A 39 -16.87 -3.30 1.84
CA PRO A 39 -17.20 -3.26 3.26
C PRO A 39 -17.88 -1.94 3.64
N LEU A 40 -19.07 -2.03 4.23
CA LEU A 40 -19.83 -0.89 4.71
C LEU A 40 -19.14 -0.25 5.92
N SER A 41 -18.82 1.05 5.80
CA SER A 41 -18.39 1.91 6.91
C SER A 41 -19.59 2.41 7.71
N LEU A 42 -19.44 2.49 9.04
CA LEU A 42 -20.46 3.02 9.95
C LEU A 42 -20.68 4.53 9.72
N PRO A 43 -21.90 5.06 9.92
CA PRO A 43 -22.20 6.47 9.67
C PRO A 43 -21.48 7.39 10.69
N GLU A 44 -20.61 8.25 10.17
CA GLU A 44 -20.06 9.39 10.91
C GLU A 44 -21.14 10.47 11.06
N SER A 45 -21.36 10.92 12.31
CA SER A 45 -22.23 12.06 12.60
C SER A 45 -21.60 13.35 12.06
N PRO A 46 -22.36 14.26 11.44
CA PRO A 46 -21.84 15.53 10.94
C PRO A 46 -21.58 16.50 12.11
N GLY A 47 -20.38 16.39 12.69
CA GLY A 47 -19.82 17.42 13.57
C GLY A 47 -19.14 18.49 12.71
N GLY A 48 -19.88 19.51 12.31
CA GLY A 48 -19.35 20.63 11.54
C GLY A 48 -18.22 21.33 12.29
N THR A 49 -17.01 21.31 11.74
CA THR A 49 -15.94 22.24 12.09
C THR A 49 -16.22 23.55 11.38
N THR A 50 -16.77 24.50 12.12
CA THR A 50 -16.67 25.91 11.76
C THR A 50 -15.19 26.27 11.73
N SER A 51 -14.64 26.48 10.54
CA SER A 51 -13.41 27.26 10.35
C SER A 51 -13.63 28.62 11.00
N LEU A 52 -13.03 28.81 12.17
CA LEU A 52 -12.80 30.13 12.73
C LEU A 52 -11.29 30.26 12.87
N GLU A 53 -10.70 31.01 11.95
CA GLU A 53 -9.38 31.60 12.09
C GLU A 53 -9.38 32.42 13.39
N GLY A 54 -8.97 31.78 14.47
CA GLY A 54 -8.77 32.39 15.78
C GLY A 54 -7.30 32.67 15.98
N SER A 55 -6.99 33.90 16.38
CA SER A 55 -5.69 34.36 16.84
C SER A 55 -4.94 33.27 17.63
N PRO A 56 -3.62 33.06 17.42
CA PRO A 56 -2.90 31.92 17.98
C PRO A 56 -2.54 32.14 19.45
N SER A 57 -3.54 32.26 20.33
CA SER A 57 -3.34 32.36 21.77
C SER A 57 -3.88 31.15 22.52
N VAL A 58 -3.03 30.59 23.37
CA VAL A 58 -3.31 29.46 24.26
C VAL A 58 -3.69 30.00 25.63
N PRO A 59 -4.87 29.67 26.18
CA PRO A 59 -5.16 29.98 27.57
C PRO A 59 -4.34 29.10 28.52
N CYS A 60 -4.06 29.59 29.71
CA CYS A 60 -3.58 28.74 30.80
C CYS A 60 -4.63 27.69 31.20
N ILE A 61 -4.16 26.54 31.67
CA ILE A 61 -5.01 25.44 32.15
C ILE A 61 -5.90 25.87 33.33
N PHE A 62 -5.41 26.75 34.21
CA PHE A 62 -6.10 27.08 35.46
C PHE A 62 -6.60 28.52 35.57
N CYS A 63 -6.08 29.44 34.76
CA CYS A 63 -6.43 30.86 34.83
C CYS A 63 -6.89 31.43 33.48
N GLU A 64 -7.24 32.72 33.47
CA GLU A 64 -7.70 33.43 32.27
C GLU A 64 -6.56 34.10 31.49
N GLU A 65 -5.30 33.87 31.87
CA GLU A 65 -4.16 34.38 31.10
C GLU A 65 -4.03 33.64 29.77
N HIS A 66 -3.76 34.38 28.70
CA HIS A 66 -3.58 33.86 27.35
C HIS A 66 -2.19 34.21 26.86
N PHE A 67 -1.53 33.25 26.24
CA PHE A 67 -0.16 33.38 25.74
C PHE A 67 -0.13 33.07 24.25
N PRO A 68 0.63 33.82 23.43
CA PRO A 68 0.83 33.46 22.03
C PRO A 68 1.47 32.07 21.89
N MET A 69 1.07 31.30 20.86
CA MET A 69 1.66 29.99 20.54
C MET A 69 3.18 30.05 20.38
N ASP A 70 3.69 31.14 19.79
CA ASP A 70 5.12 31.39 19.58
C ASP A 70 5.89 31.54 20.92
N GLU A 71 5.19 31.79 22.01
CA GLU A 71 5.73 31.98 23.35
C GLU A 71 5.35 30.85 24.31
N GLN A 72 5.25 29.61 23.80
CA GLN A 72 4.99 28.40 24.59
C GLN A 72 5.82 28.32 25.87
N GLY A 73 7.10 28.72 25.82
CA GLY A 73 7.99 28.74 26.98
C GLY A 73 7.57 29.71 28.09
N LYS A 74 6.83 30.79 27.79
CA LYS A 74 6.28 31.70 28.81
C LYS A 74 5.07 31.09 29.50
N LEU A 75 4.18 30.43 28.75
CA LEU A 75 3.05 29.71 29.33
C LEU A 75 3.53 28.59 30.27
N LEU A 76 4.51 27.77 29.83
CA LEU A 76 5.06 26.71 30.67
C LEU A 76 5.70 27.27 31.95
N LYS A 77 6.40 28.40 31.88
CA LYS A 77 6.93 29.09 33.07
C LYS A 77 5.82 29.56 34.01
N HIS A 78 4.78 30.17 33.47
CA HIS A 78 3.61 30.60 34.25
C HIS A 78 2.96 29.41 34.97
N MET A 79 2.76 28.30 34.26
CA MET A 79 2.19 27.06 34.82
C MET A 79 3.02 26.47 35.97
N ILE A 80 4.36 26.51 35.85
CA ILE A 80 5.27 26.00 36.90
C ILE A 80 5.27 26.93 38.14
N ILE A 81 5.27 28.24 37.94
CA ILE A 81 5.42 29.23 39.02
C ILE A 81 4.11 29.44 39.76
N GLU A 82 3.03 29.73 39.04
CA GLU A 82 1.74 30.11 39.63
C GLU A 82 0.89 28.89 40.01
N HIS A 83 0.97 27.81 39.22
CA HIS A 83 0.09 26.65 39.37
C HIS A 83 0.81 25.36 39.76
N LYS A 84 2.13 25.40 39.93
CA LYS A 84 2.98 24.24 40.30
C LYS A 84 2.75 23.00 39.43
N ILE A 85 2.35 23.20 38.17
CA ILE A 85 2.12 22.10 37.21
C ILE A 85 3.27 22.03 36.19
N VAL A 86 3.70 20.81 35.90
CA VAL A 86 4.79 20.50 34.98
C VAL A 86 4.26 19.53 33.94
N ILE A 87 4.47 19.82 32.66
CA ILE A 87 4.19 18.88 31.56
C ILE A 87 5.53 18.31 31.10
N ALA A 88 5.71 16.99 31.19
CA ALA A 88 6.88 16.28 30.70
C ALA A 88 6.87 16.19 29.17
N ASP A 89 8.05 16.26 28.57
CA ASP A 89 8.29 16.03 27.14
C ASP A 89 7.35 16.77 26.21
N VAL A 90 7.19 18.08 26.44
CA VAL A 90 6.30 18.96 25.66
C VAL A 90 6.58 18.90 24.14
N LYS A 91 7.81 18.57 23.74
CA LYS A 91 8.21 18.38 22.34
C LYS A 91 7.48 17.22 21.65
N LEU A 92 6.96 16.27 22.43
CA LEU A 92 6.22 15.10 21.94
C LEU A 92 4.71 15.36 21.81
N VAL A 93 4.24 16.54 22.22
CA VAL A 93 2.83 16.91 22.10
C VAL A 93 2.57 17.44 20.69
N ALA A 94 1.83 16.65 19.90
CA ALA A 94 1.57 16.92 18.48
C ALA A 94 0.85 18.26 18.23
N ASP A 95 -0.16 18.56 19.05
CA ASP A 95 -0.93 19.81 19.05
C ASP A 95 -1.07 20.32 20.48
N PHE A 96 -0.21 21.28 20.82
CA PHE A 96 -0.16 21.84 22.17
C PHE A 96 -1.41 22.65 22.54
N GLN A 97 -2.05 23.32 21.57
CA GLN A 97 -3.27 24.09 21.83
C GLN A 97 -4.41 23.17 22.24
N ARG A 98 -4.67 22.12 21.44
CA ARG A 98 -5.73 21.14 21.73
C ARG A 98 -5.44 20.39 23.04
N TYR A 99 -4.18 20.07 23.30
CA TYR A 99 -3.74 19.45 24.55
C TYR A 99 -4.08 20.30 25.79
N ILE A 100 -3.75 21.60 25.76
CA ILE A 100 -4.03 22.51 26.88
C ILE A 100 -5.54 22.72 27.08
N LEU A 101 -6.30 22.86 25.99
CA LEU A 101 -7.76 23.00 26.05
C LEU A 101 -8.44 21.76 26.63
N TYR A 102 -7.96 20.56 26.28
CA TYR A 102 -8.46 19.31 26.85
C TYR A 102 -8.26 19.28 28.36
N TRP A 103 -7.02 19.49 28.83
CA TRP A 103 -6.70 19.45 30.26
C TRP A 103 -7.38 20.57 31.05
N ARG A 104 -7.52 21.76 30.46
CA ARG A 104 -8.30 22.86 31.04
C ARG A 104 -9.74 22.43 31.34
N LYS A 105 -10.40 21.74 30.41
CA LYS A 105 -11.74 21.20 30.63
C LYS A 105 -11.70 20.06 31.67
N ARG A 106 -10.78 19.10 31.52
CA ARG A 106 -10.75 17.90 32.34
C ARG A 106 -10.49 18.18 33.82
N PHE A 107 -9.64 19.16 34.14
CA PHE A 107 -9.37 19.58 35.51
C PHE A 107 -10.48 20.41 36.16
N THR A 108 -11.47 20.88 35.38
CA THR A 108 -12.70 21.45 35.97
C THR A 108 -13.68 20.38 36.42
N GLU A 109 -13.58 19.16 35.88
CA GLU A 109 -14.50 18.05 36.17
C GLU A 109 -14.05 17.18 37.35
N GLN A 110 -12.75 16.94 37.48
CA GLN A 110 -12.15 16.06 38.49
C GLN A 110 -10.86 16.66 39.07
N PRO A 111 -10.48 16.32 40.31
CA PRO A 111 -9.31 16.89 40.96
C PRO A 111 -8.01 16.48 40.25
N ILE A 112 -7.05 17.41 40.19
CA ILE A 112 -5.77 17.23 39.50
C ILE A 112 -4.94 16.04 40.00
N THR A 113 -5.17 15.57 41.23
CA THR A 113 -4.47 14.42 41.84
C THR A 113 -4.79 13.10 41.16
N ASP A 114 -5.91 13.01 40.45
CA ASP A 114 -6.34 11.77 39.80
C ASP A 114 -5.62 11.55 38.46
N PHE A 115 -5.04 12.63 37.90
CA PHE A 115 -4.41 12.62 36.58
C PHE A 115 -2.94 13.00 36.59
N CYS A 116 -2.45 13.61 37.68
CA CYS A 116 -1.08 14.09 37.78
C CYS A 116 -0.31 13.31 38.86
N SER A 117 0.94 12.97 38.56
CA SER A 117 1.86 12.47 39.59
C SER A 117 2.27 13.61 40.52
N VAL A 118 2.18 13.40 41.84
CA VAL A 118 2.52 14.44 42.83
C VAL A 118 4.00 14.33 43.21
N ILE A 119 4.79 15.32 42.84
CA ILE A 119 6.18 15.47 43.25
C ILE A 119 6.21 16.36 44.50
N ARG A 120 6.66 15.80 45.63
CA ARG A 120 6.81 16.56 46.88
C ARG A 120 8.24 17.04 47.03
N ILE A 121 8.44 18.35 47.00
CA ILE A 121 9.73 18.97 47.29
C ILE A 121 9.76 19.33 48.79
N ASN A 122 10.93 19.22 49.43
CA ASN A 122 11.13 19.46 50.87
C ASN A 122 10.43 18.43 51.79
N SER A 123 10.47 17.14 51.45
CA SER A 123 9.81 16.05 52.19
C SER A 123 10.23 15.94 53.67
N THR A 124 11.36 16.53 54.04
CA THR A 124 11.92 16.59 55.40
C THR A 124 11.60 17.90 56.15
N ALA A 125 10.97 18.88 55.51
CA ALA A 125 10.59 20.16 56.12
C ALA A 125 9.19 20.08 56.79
N PRO A 126 8.84 21.03 57.68
CA PRO A 126 7.51 21.13 58.27
C PRO A 126 6.41 21.12 57.20
N ILE A 127 5.23 20.57 57.53
CA ILE A 127 4.09 20.41 56.59
C ILE A 127 3.73 21.72 55.87
N GLU A 128 3.96 22.87 56.51
CA GLU A 128 3.70 24.22 55.99
C GLU A 128 4.67 24.66 54.88
N GLU A 129 5.83 24.00 54.72
CA GLU A 129 6.87 24.30 53.71
C GLU A 129 6.98 23.21 52.61
N GLN A 130 6.08 22.23 52.64
CA GLN A 130 6.03 21.16 51.63
C GLN A 130 5.29 21.66 50.39
N ASP A 131 6.04 21.87 49.32
CA ASP A 131 5.49 22.24 48.02
C ASP A 131 5.23 20.99 47.17
N ASN A 132 3.95 20.83 46.78
CA ASN A 132 3.51 19.79 45.87
C ASN A 132 3.51 20.34 44.44
N TYR A 133 4.30 19.71 43.56
CA TYR A 133 4.24 19.91 42.12
C TYR A 133 3.45 18.78 41.46
N PHE A 134 2.64 19.11 40.46
CA PHE A 134 1.82 18.15 39.72
C PHE A 134 2.44 17.90 38.35
N LEU A 135 2.81 16.66 38.07
CA LEU A 135 3.44 16.25 36.82
C LEU A 135 2.44 15.53 35.91
N LEU A 136 2.24 16.07 34.71
CA LEU A 136 1.61 15.42 33.56
C LEU A 136 2.69 14.74 32.72
N CYS A 137 2.61 13.42 32.55
CA CYS A 137 3.55 12.66 31.73
C CYS A 137 2.86 11.52 30.99
N ASP A 138 3.52 11.04 29.94
CA ASP A 138 3.14 9.91 29.09
C ASP A 138 3.04 8.55 29.81
N VAL A 139 3.58 8.43 31.03
CA VAL A 139 3.36 7.26 31.89
C VAL A 139 1.91 7.19 32.39
N LEU A 140 1.20 8.34 32.45
CA LEU A 140 -0.19 8.41 32.90
C LEU A 140 -1.12 7.98 31.76
N PRO A 141 -2.09 7.08 32.03
CA PRO A 141 -2.87 6.43 30.97
C PRO A 141 -3.69 7.44 30.15
N GLU A 142 -4.32 8.42 30.80
CA GLU A 142 -5.15 9.42 30.11
C GLU A 142 -4.31 10.42 29.30
N ASP A 143 -3.15 10.83 29.84
CA ASP A 143 -2.22 11.71 29.12
C ASP A 143 -1.61 11.02 27.90
N ARG A 144 -1.26 9.72 28.04
CA ARG A 144 -0.77 8.90 26.93
C ARG A 144 -1.80 8.79 25.81
N VAL A 145 -3.04 8.43 26.14
CA VAL A 145 -4.13 8.30 25.16
C VAL A 145 -4.40 9.63 24.47
N LEU A 146 -4.38 10.75 25.19
CA LEU A 146 -4.56 12.07 24.60
C LEU A 146 -3.41 12.42 23.63
N ARG A 147 -2.15 12.18 24.01
CA ARG A 147 -1.00 12.42 23.13
C ARG A 147 -1.08 11.56 21.87
N GLU A 148 -1.43 10.28 22.01
CA GLU A 148 -1.64 9.35 20.89
C GLU A 148 -2.76 9.82 19.97
N GLU A 149 -3.89 10.28 20.50
CA GLU A 149 -5.03 10.75 19.71
C GLU A 149 -4.69 12.02 18.93
N LEU A 150 -4.06 13.00 19.58
CA LEU A 150 -3.60 14.23 18.91
C LEU A 150 -2.55 13.92 17.83
N GLN A 151 -1.67 12.96 18.07
CA GLN A 151 -0.71 12.50 17.07
C GLN A 151 -1.40 11.82 15.89
N LYS A 152 -2.34 10.90 16.13
CA LYS A 152 -3.12 10.23 15.08
C LYS A 152 -3.88 11.24 14.22
N GLN A 153 -4.50 12.23 14.85
CA GLN A 153 -5.20 13.29 14.14
C GLN A 153 -4.25 14.09 13.25
N ARG A 154 -3.08 14.49 13.77
CA ARG A 154 -2.06 15.18 12.98
C ARG A 154 -1.52 14.31 11.85
N LEU A 155 -1.28 13.02 12.10
CA LEU A 155 -0.83 12.08 11.08
C LEU A 155 -1.87 11.95 9.96
N LYS A 156 -3.16 11.87 10.29
CA LYS A 156 -4.25 11.83 9.30
C LYS A 156 -4.25 13.06 8.40
N GLU A 157 -4.15 14.26 8.99
CA GLU A 157 -4.06 15.53 8.24
C GLU A 157 -2.84 15.54 7.29
N ILE A 158 -1.69 15.05 7.77
CA ILE A 158 -0.45 14.97 6.98
C ILE A 158 -0.55 13.95 5.84
N LEU A 159 -1.19 12.79 6.06
CA LEU A 159 -1.41 11.78 5.02
C LEU A 159 -2.42 12.26 3.96
N GLU A 160 -3.47 12.97 4.37
CA GLU A 160 -4.40 13.62 3.44
C GLU A 160 -3.67 14.65 2.57
N GLN A 161 -2.83 15.50 3.17
CA GLN A 161 -1.99 16.46 2.44
C GLN A 161 -1.02 15.75 1.49
N GLN A 162 -0.36 14.69 1.93
CA GLN A 162 0.55 13.88 1.10
C GLN A 162 -0.20 13.29 -0.11
N GLN A 163 -1.40 12.76 0.10
CA GLN A 163 -2.22 12.19 -0.96
C GLN A 163 -2.70 13.26 -1.95
N GLN A 164 -3.06 14.44 -1.46
CA GLN A 164 -3.39 15.59 -2.30
C GLN A 164 -2.20 15.99 -3.17
N GLU A 165 -0.99 16.10 -2.59
CA GLU A 165 0.23 16.43 -3.34
C GLU A 165 0.67 15.33 -4.32
N ARG A 166 0.30 14.07 -4.08
CA ARG A 166 0.51 12.96 -5.02
C ARG A 166 -0.43 13.06 -6.23
N ASN A 167 -1.68 13.44 -6.00
CA ASN A 167 -2.70 13.58 -7.03
C ASN A 167 -2.61 14.92 -7.77
N ASP A 168 -1.90 15.90 -7.22
CA ASP A 168 -1.71 17.20 -7.85
C ASP A 168 -0.85 17.10 -9.11
N ASN A 169 -1.44 17.55 -10.22
CA ASN A 169 -0.80 17.64 -11.53
C ASN A 169 -0.65 19.08 -12.01
N ASN A 170 -0.95 20.06 -11.16
CA ASN A 170 -0.80 21.48 -11.44
C ASN A 170 0.41 22.09 -10.71
N PHE A 171 1.35 21.25 -10.29
CA PHE A 171 2.58 21.72 -9.66
C PHE A 171 3.44 22.44 -10.71
N HIS A 172 3.93 23.63 -10.32
CA HIS A 172 4.91 24.40 -11.07
C HIS A 172 6.11 24.70 -10.17
N GLY A 173 7.29 24.28 -10.59
CA GLY A 173 8.52 24.50 -9.83
C GLY A 173 9.73 24.62 -10.74
N ILE A 174 10.73 25.38 -10.29
CA ILE A 174 11.99 25.60 -11.00
C ILE A 174 13.11 24.88 -10.26
N CYS A 175 13.95 24.15 -10.96
CA CYS A 175 15.10 23.50 -10.35
C CYS A 175 16.13 24.53 -9.87
N MET A 176 16.44 24.50 -8.57
CA MET A 176 17.38 25.41 -7.90
C MET A 176 18.84 25.34 -8.42
N PHE A 177 19.19 24.29 -9.17
CA PHE A 177 20.55 24.05 -9.65
C PHE A 177 20.76 24.41 -11.12
N CYS A 178 19.82 24.07 -12.02
CA CYS A 178 19.89 24.28 -13.47
C CYS A 178 18.90 25.32 -14.02
N ASN A 179 17.97 25.83 -13.20
CA ASN A 179 16.89 26.76 -13.59
C ASN A 179 15.92 26.20 -14.65
N GLU A 180 15.85 24.87 -14.84
CA GLU A 180 14.83 24.26 -15.69
C GLU A 180 13.45 24.32 -14.99
N GLU A 181 12.42 24.62 -15.77
CA GLU A 181 11.03 24.69 -15.29
C GLU A 181 10.34 23.34 -15.44
N PHE A 182 9.62 22.93 -14.41
CA PHE A 182 8.88 21.68 -14.35
C PHE A 182 7.40 21.97 -14.12
N LEU A 183 6.56 21.32 -14.92
CA LEU A 183 5.11 21.35 -14.87
C LEU A 183 4.58 19.93 -14.67
N GLY A 184 3.46 19.77 -13.98
CA GLY A 184 2.81 18.48 -13.78
C GLY A 184 2.85 18.06 -12.32
N ASN A 185 3.45 16.90 -12.04
CA ASN A 185 3.58 16.39 -10.69
C ASN A 185 4.93 16.76 -10.07
N ARG A 186 4.94 17.02 -8.75
CA ARG A 186 6.16 17.34 -7.98
C ARG A 186 7.27 16.30 -8.11
N SER A 187 6.92 15.03 -8.31
CA SER A 187 7.88 13.94 -8.49
C SER A 187 8.82 14.15 -9.67
N VAL A 188 8.39 14.84 -10.73
CA VAL A 188 9.22 15.11 -11.91
C VAL A 188 10.42 15.98 -11.53
N LEU A 189 10.19 17.06 -10.79
CA LEU A 189 11.25 17.96 -10.33
C LEU A 189 12.20 17.25 -9.35
N LEU A 190 11.65 16.51 -8.39
CA LEU A 190 12.46 15.81 -7.39
C LEU A 190 13.32 14.69 -8.01
N ASN A 191 12.76 13.94 -8.96
CA ASN A 191 13.50 12.92 -9.70
C ASN A 191 14.58 13.54 -10.60
N HIS A 192 14.32 14.70 -11.21
CA HIS A 192 15.32 15.45 -11.96
C HIS A 192 16.49 15.88 -11.05
N MET A 193 16.20 16.44 -9.87
CA MET A 193 17.24 16.81 -8.90
C MET A 193 18.10 15.61 -8.47
N ALA A 194 17.48 14.45 -8.27
CA ALA A 194 18.18 13.21 -7.93
C ALA A 194 19.03 12.65 -9.08
N ARG A 195 18.56 12.72 -10.34
CA ARG A 195 19.25 12.13 -11.50
C ARG A 195 20.32 13.05 -12.10
N GLU A 196 19.96 14.29 -12.40
CA GLU A 196 20.84 15.24 -13.12
C GLU A 196 21.81 15.97 -12.19
N HIS A 197 21.44 16.14 -10.93
CA HIS A 197 22.27 16.85 -9.94
C HIS A 197 22.82 15.94 -8.85
N ALA A 198 22.44 14.65 -8.87
CA ALA A 198 22.76 13.70 -7.83
C ALA A 198 22.40 14.21 -6.42
N PHE A 199 21.41 15.12 -6.32
CA PHE A 199 20.98 15.72 -5.07
C PHE A 199 19.75 14.96 -4.58
N ASN A 200 19.96 14.12 -3.56
CA ASN A 200 18.94 13.21 -3.06
C ASN A 200 18.38 13.72 -1.73
N ILE A 201 17.08 13.96 -1.71
CA ILE A 201 16.30 14.43 -0.55
C ILE A 201 15.24 13.41 -0.13
N GLY A 202 15.37 12.16 -0.57
CA GLY A 202 14.39 11.10 -0.35
C GLY A 202 13.43 10.91 -1.51
N LEU A 203 12.56 9.91 -1.38
CA LEU A 203 11.52 9.62 -2.36
C LEU A 203 10.51 10.76 -2.41
N PRO A 204 10.04 11.18 -3.60
CA PRO A 204 9.01 12.20 -3.73
C PRO A 204 7.79 11.91 -2.86
N ASP A 205 7.42 10.64 -2.81
CA ASP A 205 6.28 10.15 -2.06
C ASP A 205 6.39 10.41 -0.55
N ASN A 206 7.58 10.29 0.04
CA ASN A 206 7.76 10.42 1.49
C ASN A 206 7.85 11.87 1.97
N ILE A 207 7.81 12.84 1.03
CA ILE A 207 7.88 14.27 1.32
C ILE A 207 6.46 14.84 1.39
N VAL A 208 6.20 15.69 2.39
CA VAL A 208 4.95 16.45 2.58
C VAL A 208 5.27 17.94 2.56
N ASN A 209 4.30 18.77 2.17
CA ASN A 209 4.45 20.22 2.04
C ASN A 209 5.61 20.56 1.09
N CYS A 210 5.67 19.86 -0.05
CA CYS A 210 6.80 19.92 -1.00
C CYS A 210 7.14 21.37 -1.42
N SER A 211 6.12 22.19 -1.67
CA SER A 211 6.29 23.59 -2.05
C SER A 211 6.98 24.42 -0.96
N GLU A 212 6.60 24.22 0.30
CA GLU A 212 7.24 24.90 1.44
C GLU A 212 8.66 24.36 1.67
N PHE A 213 8.86 23.06 1.50
CA PHE A 213 10.17 22.44 1.60
C PHE A 213 11.15 23.02 0.58
N LEU A 214 10.76 23.04 -0.70
CA LEU A 214 11.56 23.63 -1.78
C LEU A 214 11.81 25.12 -1.55
N CYS A 215 10.82 25.88 -1.07
CA CYS A 215 10.99 27.28 -0.70
C CYS A 215 12.02 27.44 0.43
N THR A 216 12.00 26.57 1.43
CA THR A 216 12.96 26.58 2.55
C THR A 216 14.38 26.29 2.07
N LEU A 217 14.55 25.29 1.20
CA LEU A 217 15.85 24.96 0.59
C LEU A 217 16.36 26.11 -0.28
N GLN A 218 15.49 26.70 -1.09
CA GLN A 218 15.82 27.84 -1.94
C GLN A 218 16.28 29.04 -1.10
N LYS A 219 15.57 29.38 -0.02
CA LYS A 219 15.97 30.45 0.91
C LYS A 219 17.36 30.21 1.51
N LYS A 220 17.68 28.97 1.90
CA LYS A 220 19.01 28.62 2.44
C LYS A 220 20.10 28.77 1.38
N LEU A 221 19.83 28.39 0.13
CA LEU A 221 20.75 28.60 -0.99
C LEU A 221 20.93 30.08 -1.35
N ASP A 222 19.87 30.89 -1.27
CA ASP A 222 19.91 32.33 -1.52
C ASP A 222 20.69 33.07 -0.42
N ASN A 223 20.62 32.58 0.82
CA ASN A 223 21.49 32.99 1.93
C ASN A 223 22.93 32.47 1.82
N LEU A 224 23.28 31.85 0.69
CA LEU A 224 24.60 31.28 0.40
C LEU A 224 25.01 30.21 1.43
N GLN A 225 24.05 29.52 2.01
CA GLN A 225 24.26 28.47 3.01
C GLN A 225 24.25 27.08 2.36
N CYS A 226 25.21 26.24 2.71
CA CYS A 226 25.23 24.84 2.26
C CYS A 226 24.19 24.01 3.01
N LEU A 227 23.36 23.27 2.28
CA LEU A 227 22.27 22.45 2.83
C LEU A 227 22.75 21.26 3.69
N TYR A 228 24.00 20.84 3.54
CA TYR A 228 24.58 19.70 4.29
C TYR A 228 25.42 20.13 5.48
N CYS A 229 26.40 21.02 5.25
CA CYS A 229 27.34 21.43 6.31
C CYS A 229 26.97 22.76 6.98
N GLU A 230 25.90 23.41 6.53
CA GLU A 230 25.35 24.66 7.07
C GLU A 230 26.30 25.87 7.08
N LYS A 231 27.47 25.74 6.43
CA LYS A 231 28.43 26.84 6.26
C LYS A 231 27.89 27.84 5.25
N THR A 232 28.12 29.12 5.54
CA THR A 232 27.81 30.23 4.64
C THR A 232 29.01 30.57 3.77
N PHE A 233 28.74 31.02 2.55
CA PHE A 233 29.73 31.32 1.52
C PHE A 233 29.58 32.75 1.03
N ARG A 234 30.63 33.25 0.38
CA ARG A 234 30.66 34.64 -0.12
C ARG A 234 29.85 34.82 -1.40
N ASP A 235 29.86 33.81 -2.27
CA ASP A 235 29.22 33.86 -3.59
C ASP A 235 28.57 32.53 -3.98
N LYS A 236 27.50 32.59 -4.80
CA LYS A 236 26.75 31.41 -5.29
C LYS A 236 27.65 30.41 -6.02
N ASN A 237 28.66 30.89 -6.76
CA ASN A 237 29.62 30.03 -7.46
C ASN A 237 30.51 29.26 -6.49
N THR A 238 30.97 29.90 -5.41
CA THR A 238 31.79 29.24 -4.38
C THR A 238 31.00 28.19 -3.61
N LEU A 239 29.72 28.44 -3.34
CA LEU A 239 28.80 27.46 -2.75
C LEU A 239 28.57 26.26 -3.68
N LYS A 240 28.27 26.50 -4.96
CA LYS A 240 28.07 25.42 -5.95
C LYS A 240 29.33 24.56 -6.12
N ASP A 241 30.51 25.19 -6.19
CA ASP A 241 31.79 24.49 -6.28
C ASP A 241 32.09 23.70 -5.00
N HIS A 242 31.80 24.27 -3.83
CA HIS A 242 31.91 23.58 -2.55
C HIS A 242 31.04 22.33 -2.50
N MET A 243 29.75 22.44 -2.84
CA MET A 243 28.81 21.31 -2.82
C MET A 243 29.23 20.22 -3.80
N ARG A 244 29.74 20.59 -4.98
CA ARG A 244 30.25 19.66 -5.99
C ARG A 244 31.53 18.94 -5.54
N LYS A 245 32.55 19.70 -5.08
CA LYS A 245 33.85 19.14 -4.67
C LYS A 245 33.76 18.28 -3.43
N LYS A 246 32.97 18.71 -2.45
CA LYS A 246 32.77 17.97 -1.18
C LYS A 246 31.65 16.94 -1.24
N GLN A 247 30.98 16.80 -2.38
CA GLN A 247 29.88 15.85 -2.55
C GLN A 247 28.76 16.03 -1.51
N HIS A 248 28.47 17.27 -1.14
CA HIS A 248 27.35 17.62 -0.26
C HIS A 248 26.03 17.55 -1.06
N ARG A 249 25.64 16.31 -1.36
CA ARG A 249 24.52 15.92 -2.21
C ARG A 249 23.24 15.61 -1.44
N ARG A 250 23.29 15.73 -0.11
CA ARG A 250 22.17 15.47 0.81
C ARG A 250 21.95 16.70 1.67
N ILE A 251 20.80 16.74 2.34
CA ILE A 251 20.51 17.72 3.39
C ILE A 251 21.17 17.24 4.69
N ASN A 252 21.47 18.16 5.61
CA ASN A 252 22.01 17.83 6.93
C ASN A 252 21.03 16.90 7.68
N PRO A 253 21.40 15.65 7.98
CA PRO A 253 20.55 14.71 8.72
C PRO A 253 20.15 15.23 10.10
N LYS A 254 21.08 15.92 10.77
CA LYS A 254 20.93 16.35 12.16
C LYS A 254 20.05 17.59 12.34
N ASN A 255 19.62 18.21 11.24
CA ASN A 255 18.84 19.43 11.31
C ASN A 255 17.34 19.11 11.37
N ARG A 256 16.79 19.24 12.57
CA ARG A 256 15.38 18.96 12.87
C ARG A 256 14.39 19.93 12.22
N GLU A 257 14.85 21.05 11.65
CA GLU A 257 13.96 21.95 10.87
C GLU A 257 13.36 21.24 9.66
N TYR A 258 14.03 20.22 9.13
CA TYR A 258 13.58 19.46 7.97
C TYR A 258 12.68 18.28 8.33
N ASP A 259 12.66 17.84 9.59
CA ASP A 259 11.89 16.68 10.04
C ASP A 259 10.40 16.81 9.69
N ARG A 260 9.86 18.04 9.77
CA ARG A 260 8.46 18.36 9.44
C ARG A 260 8.05 18.11 7.99
N PHE A 261 9.00 17.85 7.09
CA PHE A 261 8.71 17.59 5.68
C PHE A 261 8.71 16.10 5.33
N TYR A 262 9.06 15.22 6.26
CA TYR A 262 9.12 13.78 6.02
C TYR A 262 8.02 13.05 6.79
N VAL A 263 7.22 12.23 6.08
CA VAL A 263 6.09 11.47 6.67
C VAL A 263 6.54 10.56 7.81
N ILE A 264 7.73 9.98 7.70
CA ILE A 264 8.27 9.02 8.69
C ILE A 264 8.28 9.63 10.10
N ASN A 265 8.56 10.93 10.23
CA ASN A 265 8.57 11.63 11.52
C ASN A 265 7.19 11.84 12.16
N TYR A 266 6.11 11.41 11.49
CA TYR A 266 4.74 11.49 12.00
C TYR A 266 4.18 10.11 12.39
N LEU A 267 4.85 9.01 12.01
CA LEU A 267 4.36 7.65 12.23
C LEU A 267 4.48 7.20 13.69
N GLU A 268 5.60 7.49 14.36
CA GLU A 268 5.87 7.04 15.73
C GLU A 268 6.07 8.18 16.72
N LEU A 269 5.53 8.00 17.94
CA LEU A 269 5.63 8.97 19.03
C LEU A 269 7.08 9.07 19.51
N GLY A 270 7.70 10.23 19.23
CA GLY A 270 8.99 10.60 19.80
C GLY A 270 10.21 9.96 19.17
N LYS A 271 10.03 9.19 18.08
CA LYS A 271 11.14 8.71 17.27
C LYS A 271 11.33 9.59 16.04
N SER A 272 12.57 10.00 15.83
CA SER A 272 13.04 10.65 14.61
C SER A 272 13.23 9.61 13.50
N TRP A 273 13.24 10.05 12.24
CA TRP A 273 13.60 9.20 11.11
C TRP A 273 14.97 8.54 11.27
N GLU A 274 15.91 9.17 12.01
CA GLU A 274 17.21 8.55 12.35
C GLU A 274 17.02 7.35 13.29
N GLU A 275 16.13 7.44 14.27
CA GLU A 275 15.83 6.34 15.21
C GLU A 275 15.02 5.23 14.53
N VAL A 276 14.04 5.58 13.70
CA VAL A 276 13.27 4.61 12.89
C VAL A 276 14.18 3.88 11.89
N GLN A 277 15.08 4.60 11.22
CA GLN A 277 16.02 3.98 10.29
C GLN A 277 17.07 3.13 11.02
N LEU A 278 17.51 3.51 12.22
CA LEU A 278 18.41 2.70 13.03
C LEU A 278 17.72 1.44 13.56
N GLU A 279 16.43 1.48 13.87
CA GLU A 279 15.64 0.29 14.22
C GLU A 279 15.51 -0.65 13.02
N ASP A 280 15.14 -0.14 11.83
CA ASP A 280 15.12 -0.91 10.58
C ASP A 280 16.50 -1.49 10.23
N ASP A 281 17.58 -0.69 10.34
CA ASP A 281 18.94 -1.13 10.02
C ASP A 281 19.49 -2.11 11.09
N GLN A 282 19.02 -2.04 12.34
CA GLN A 282 19.40 -2.97 13.41
C GLN A 282 18.64 -4.29 13.32
N GLU A 283 17.37 -4.27 12.88
CA GLU A 283 16.65 -5.48 12.45
C GLU A 283 17.34 -6.11 11.23
N LEU A 284 17.81 -5.31 10.25
CA LEU A 284 18.52 -5.83 9.08
C LEU A 284 19.93 -6.38 9.37
N LEU A 285 20.57 -5.99 10.48
CA LEU A 285 21.90 -6.47 10.86
C LEU A 285 21.87 -7.73 11.73
N ASP A 286 20.79 -7.97 12.48
CA ASP A 286 20.59 -9.22 13.23
C ASP A 286 19.95 -10.34 12.36
N HIS A 287 19.48 -10.03 11.14
CA HIS A 287 19.02 -11.00 10.14
C HIS A 287 20.10 -11.37 9.11
N GLN A 288 21.31 -11.73 9.57
CA GLN A 288 22.29 -12.44 8.72
C GLN A 288 22.26 -13.96 8.88
N GLU A 289 21.29 -14.47 9.64
CA GLU A 289 20.81 -15.84 9.54
C GLU A 289 19.33 -15.73 9.20
N ASP A 290 19.02 -15.97 7.93
CA ASP A 290 17.68 -16.06 7.36
C ASP A 290 16.98 -17.26 8.03
N ASP A 291 16.50 -17.05 9.25
CA ASP A 291 15.74 -18.02 10.03
C ASP A 291 14.31 -18.04 9.49
N TRP A 292 14.16 -18.68 8.32
CA TRP A 292 12.87 -19.01 7.70
C TRP A 292 12.04 -20.02 8.54
N SER A 293 12.40 -20.27 9.80
CA SER A 293 11.76 -21.26 10.68
C SER A 293 10.39 -20.86 11.21
N ASP A 294 10.03 -19.57 11.15
CA ASP A 294 8.77 -19.06 11.72
C ASP A 294 7.65 -18.87 10.68
N TRP A 295 7.91 -19.21 9.40
CA TRP A 295 6.82 -19.54 8.49
C TRP A 295 6.25 -20.89 8.91
N GLU A 296 5.13 -20.88 9.62
CA GLU A 296 4.34 -22.09 9.83
C GLU A 296 3.89 -22.63 8.45
N GLU A 297 4.68 -23.56 7.89
CA GLU A 297 4.26 -24.46 6.82
C GLU A 297 3.03 -25.21 7.35
N HIS A 298 1.85 -24.66 7.10
CA HIS A 298 0.63 -25.40 7.25
C HIS A 298 0.79 -26.65 6.37
N PRO A 299 0.66 -27.89 6.89
CA PRO A 299 0.91 -29.09 6.11
C PRO A 299 -0.09 -29.13 4.93
N ILE A 300 0.38 -28.69 3.76
CA ILE A 300 -0.46 -28.57 2.57
C ILE A 300 -0.65 -30.00 2.05
N SER A 301 -1.83 -30.56 2.24
CA SER A 301 -2.13 -31.92 1.79
C SER A 301 -2.42 -31.94 0.29
N ALA A 302 -1.78 -32.85 -0.45
CA ALA A 302 -2.02 -33.03 -1.87
C ALA A 302 -3.26 -33.90 -2.11
N VAL A 303 -4.15 -33.46 -3.00
CA VAL A 303 -5.40 -34.15 -3.35
C VAL A 303 -5.20 -35.11 -4.53
N CYS A 304 -5.78 -36.31 -4.44
CA CYS A 304 -5.77 -37.31 -5.50
C CYS A 304 -6.40 -36.79 -6.81
N LEU A 305 -5.93 -37.31 -7.96
CA LEU A 305 -6.48 -36.93 -9.29
C LEU A 305 -7.91 -37.46 -9.53
N PHE A 306 -8.31 -38.56 -8.89
CA PHE A 306 -9.53 -39.30 -9.20
C PHE A 306 -10.57 -39.31 -8.06
N CYS A 307 -10.17 -38.89 -6.85
CA CYS A 307 -11.06 -38.86 -5.68
C CYS A 307 -10.71 -37.73 -4.71
N GLU A 308 -11.51 -37.59 -3.65
CA GLU A 308 -11.41 -36.50 -2.66
C GLU A 308 -10.41 -36.80 -1.53
N LYS A 309 -9.67 -37.92 -1.61
CA LYS A 309 -8.65 -38.25 -0.62
C LYS A 309 -7.45 -37.32 -0.73
N GLN A 310 -6.98 -36.88 0.43
CA GLN A 310 -5.81 -36.03 0.59
C GLN A 310 -4.69 -36.82 1.28
N ALA A 311 -3.45 -36.52 0.94
CA ALA A 311 -2.29 -37.10 1.59
C ALA A 311 -1.26 -36.01 1.88
N GLU A 312 -0.61 -36.12 3.04
CA GLU A 312 0.42 -35.20 3.51
C GLU A 312 1.71 -35.30 2.69
N THR A 313 1.98 -36.45 2.05
CA THR A 313 3.18 -36.66 1.23
C THR A 313 2.83 -37.28 -0.12
N ILE A 314 3.63 -37.00 -1.14
CA ILE A 314 3.43 -37.55 -2.49
C ILE A 314 3.55 -39.06 -2.48
N GLU A 315 4.46 -39.64 -1.69
CA GLU A 315 4.66 -41.09 -1.68
C GLU A 315 3.38 -41.79 -1.23
N LYS A 316 2.75 -41.28 -0.16
CA LYS A 316 1.45 -41.76 0.32
C LYS A 316 0.37 -41.56 -0.76
N LEU A 317 0.37 -40.44 -1.47
CA LEU A 317 -0.59 -40.17 -2.54
C LEU A 317 -0.40 -41.10 -3.75
N CYS A 318 0.84 -41.34 -4.18
CA CYS A 318 1.18 -42.24 -5.28
C CYS A 318 0.83 -43.69 -4.95
N VAL A 319 1.07 -44.15 -3.71
CA VAL A 319 0.60 -45.46 -3.23
C VAL A 319 -0.91 -45.54 -3.31
N HIS A 320 -1.62 -44.50 -2.84
CA HIS A 320 -3.08 -44.47 -2.95
C HIS A 320 -3.58 -44.53 -4.40
N MET A 321 -2.98 -43.75 -5.31
CA MET A 321 -3.34 -43.78 -6.74
C MET A 321 -3.08 -45.15 -7.38
N LYS A 322 -2.00 -45.82 -6.97
CA LYS A 322 -1.66 -47.15 -7.45
C LYS A 322 -2.60 -48.22 -6.93
N ASP A 323 -2.90 -48.21 -5.63
CA ASP A 323 -3.67 -49.27 -4.98
C ASP A 323 -5.19 -49.12 -5.22
N ALA A 324 -5.71 -47.89 -5.22
CA ALA A 324 -7.14 -47.64 -5.36
C ALA A 324 -7.59 -47.36 -6.81
N HIS A 325 -6.69 -46.86 -7.65
CA HIS A 325 -7.05 -46.42 -9.00
C HIS A 325 -6.22 -47.12 -10.11
N GLU A 326 -5.37 -48.10 -9.75
CA GLU A 326 -4.44 -48.77 -10.68
C GLU A 326 -3.61 -47.77 -11.53
N PHE A 327 -3.37 -46.57 -10.98
CA PHE A 327 -2.67 -45.47 -11.65
C PHE A 327 -1.30 -45.23 -11.01
N ASP A 328 -0.25 -45.59 -11.74
CA ASP A 328 1.13 -45.41 -11.29
C ASP A 328 1.77 -44.19 -11.98
N LEU A 329 1.67 -43.03 -11.32
CA LEU A 329 2.20 -41.77 -11.83
C LEU A 329 3.73 -41.84 -12.04
N LEU A 330 4.46 -42.51 -11.15
CA LEU A 330 5.91 -42.61 -11.22
C LEU A 330 6.35 -43.47 -12.40
N LYS A 331 5.67 -44.61 -12.61
CA LYS A 331 5.92 -45.47 -13.77
C LYS A 331 5.66 -44.74 -15.09
N ILE A 332 4.56 -43.98 -15.19
CA ILE A 332 4.23 -43.19 -16.38
C ILE A 332 5.30 -42.12 -16.67
N LYS A 333 5.78 -41.42 -15.62
CA LYS A 333 6.87 -40.44 -15.75
C LYS A 333 8.12 -41.08 -16.34
N SER A 334 8.52 -42.24 -15.83
CA SER A 334 9.71 -42.97 -16.28
C SER A 334 9.56 -43.58 -17.68
N GLU A 335 8.41 -44.16 -18.00
CA GLU A 335 8.17 -44.79 -19.32
C GLU A 335 8.09 -43.78 -20.46
N LEU A 336 7.54 -42.59 -20.21
CA LEU A 336 7.37 -41.54 -21.22
C LEU A 336 8.51 -40.49 -21.23
N GLY A 337 9.43 -40.53 -20.25
CA GLY A 337 10.52 -39.57 -20.12
C GLY A 337 10.04 -38.12 -20.05
N LEU A 338 9.09 -37.84 -19.16
CA LEU A 338 8.42 -36.53 -19.11
C LEU A 338 9.28 -35.49 -18.38
N ASN A 339 9.55 -34.36 -19.05
CA ASN A 339 10.14 -33.21 -18.38
C ASN A 339 9.15 -32.56 -17.40
N PHE A 340 9.63 -31.73 -16.46
CA PHE A 340 8.79 -31.10 -15.43
C PHE A 340 7.52 -30.45 -16.01
N TYR A 341 7.67 -29.65 -17.06
CA TYR A 341 6.55 -28.96 -17.70
C TYR A 341 5.52 -29.90 -18.33
N GLN A 342 5.96 -31.03 -18.89
CA GLN A 342 5.08 -32.06 -19.43
C GLN A 342 4.36 -32.84 -18.34
N GLN A 343 5.02 -33.05 -17.19
CA GLN A 343 4.36 -33.61 -16.01
C GLN A 343 3.24 -32.68 -15.51
N VAL A 344 3.50 -31.37 -15.44
CA VAL A 344 2.49 -30.35 -15.09
C VAL A 344 1.30 -30.40 -16.07
N LYS A 345 1.57 -30.41 -17.38
CA LYS A 345 0.51 -30.48 -18.41
C LYS A 345 -0.32 -31.76 -18.29
N LEU A 346 0.32 -32.91 -18.07
CA LEU A 346 -0.37 -34.19 -17.95
C LEU A 346 -1.29 -34.19 -16.72
N VAL A 347 -0.80 -33.72 -15.58
CA VAL A 347 -1.59 -33.61 -14.35
C VAL A 347 -2.77 -32.67 -14.54
N ASN A 348 -2.55 -31.49 -15.11
CA ASN A 348 -3.62 -30.53 -15.41
C ASN A 348 -4.63 -31.08 -16.43
N PHE A 349 -4.17 -31.83 -17.43
CA PHE A 349 -5.06 -32.50 -18.38
C PHE A 349 -6.00 -33.47 -17.67
N ILE A 350 -5.46 -34.37 -16.85
CA ILE A 350 -6.25 -35.36 -16.11
C ILE A 350 -7.24 -34.64 -15.20
N ARG A 351 -6.79 -33.67 -14.41
CA ARG A 351 -7.66 -32.89 -13.52
C ARG A 351 -8.80 -32.19 -14.27
N ARG A 352 -8.53 -31.63 -15.45
CA ARG A 352 -9.54 -30.99 -16.28
C ARG A 352 -10.56 -32.00 -16.83
N GLN A 353 -10.13 -33.19 -17.25
CA GLN A 353 -11.06 -34.22 -17.72
C GLN A 353 -11.96 -34.73 -16.58
N ILE A 354 -11.39 -34.98 -15.40
CA ILE A 354 -12.15 -35.40 -14.21
C ILE A 354 -13.10 -34.29 -13.74
N HIS A 355 -12.67 -33.02 -13.73
CA HIS A 355 -13.53 -31.88 -13.40
C HIS A 355 -14.72 -31.77 -14.35
N GLN A 356 -14.50 -31.99 -15.64
CA GLN A 356 -15.55 -31.97 -16.67
C GLN A 356 -16.41 -33.26 -16.71
N CYS A 357 -16.20 -34.18 -15.77
CA CYS A 357 -16.85 -35.50 -15.71
C CYS A 357 -16.74 -36.27 -17.04
N ARG A 358 -15.57 -36.19 -17.70
CA ARG A 358 -15.30 -36.84 -18.99
C ARG A 358 -14.18 -37.87 -18.86
N CYS A 359 -14.39 -39.07 -19.37
CA CYS A 359 -13.33 -40.08 -19.43
C CYS A 359 -12.31 -39.70 -20.52
N TYR A 360 -11.01 -39.74 -20.22
CA TYR A 360 -9.97 -39.47 -21.22
C TYR A 360 -9.70 -40.65 -22.17
N GLY A 361 -10.10 -41.87 -21.80
CA GLY A 361 -9.91 -43.06 -22.64
C GLY A 361 -10.98 -43.21 -23.74
N CYS A 362 -12.25 -43.08 -23.39
CA CYS A 362 -13.38 -43.26 -24.32
C CYS A 362 -14.12 -41.95 -24.67
N HIS A 363 -13.76 -40.83 -24.03
CA HIS A 363 -14.39 -39.52 -24.22
C HIS A 363 -15.87 -39.40 -23.82
N GLU A 364 -16.45 -40.42 -23.19
CA GLU A 364 -17.82 -40.37 -22.65
C GLU A 364 -17.94 -39.37 -21.48
N LYS A 365 -19.10 -38.72 -21.40
CA LYS A 365 -19.44 -37.75 -20.34
C LYS A 365 -20.42 -38.36 -19.36
N PHE A 366 -20.18 -38.12 -18.08
CA PHE A 366 -20.98 -38.62 -16.97
C PHE A 366 -21.62 -37.46 -16.19
N LYS A 367 -22.69 -37.76 -15.46
CA LYS A 367 -23.44 -36.76 -14.68
C LYS A 367 -22.77 -36.43 -13.34
N SER A 368 -21.96 -37.34 -12.81
CA SER A 368 -21.24 -37.15 -11.55
C SER A 368 -19.82 -37.72 -11.62
N LYS A 369 -18.93 -37.21 -10.74
CA LYS A 369 -17.57 -37.73 -10.57
C LYS A 369 -17.56 -39.18 -10.06
N ALA A 370 -18.58 -39.60 -9.32
CA ALA A 370 -18.73 -40.97 -8.83
C ALA A 370 -19.05 -41.95 -9.97
N ASP A 371 -19.93 -41.55 -10.89
CA ASP A 371 -20.26 -42.37 -12.08
C ASP A 371 -19.05 -42.50 -13.01
N LEU A 372 -18.31 -41.40 -13.23
CA LEU A 372 -17.07 -41.42 -14.00
C LEU A 372 -16.03 -42.35 -13.36
N ARG A 373 -15.88 -42.29 -12.03
CA ARG A 373 -14.93 -43.16 -11.31
C ARG A 373 -15.29 -44.63 -11.48
N THR A 374 -16.56 -44.98 -11.29
CA THR A 374 -17.05 -46.36 -11.46
C THR A 374 -16.78 -46.86 -12.88
N HIS A 375 -17.06 -46.03 -13.89
CA HIS A 375 -16.73 -46.35 -15.27
C HIS A 375 -15.23 -46.57 -15.49
N MET A 376 -14.37 -45.71 -14.94
CA MET A 376 -12.91 -45.82 -15.11
C MET A 376 -12.34 -47.07 -14.43
N GLU A 377 -12.90 -47.48 -13.29
CA GLU A 377 -12.56 -48.73 -12.59
C GLU A 377 -13.02 -49.97 -13.38
N GLU A 378 -14.25 -49.97 -13.92
CA GLU A 378 -14.80 -51.09 -14.70
C GLU A 378 -14.12 -51.29 -16.06
N THR A 379 -13.80 -50.19 -16.74
CA THR A 379 -13.20 -50.21 -18.09
C THR A 379 -11.67 -50.19 -18.10
N LYS A 380 -11.05 -50.03 -16.93
CA LYS A 380 -9.59 -49.86 -16.75
C LYS A 380 -9.00 -48.73 -17.59
N HIS A 381 -9.79 -47.71 -17.90
CA HIS A 381 -9.33 -46.52 -18.61
C HIS A 381 -8.40 -45.65 -17.74
N THR A 382 -8.24 -45.96 -16.45
CA THR A 382 -7.35 -45.20 -15.57
C THR A 382 -5.88 -45.32 -16.00
N SER A 383 -5.41 -46.49 -16.41
CA SER A 383 -4.01 -46.71 -16.79
C SER A 383 -3.70 -46.43 -18.26
N LEU A 384 -4.73 -46.22 -19.10
CA LEU A 384 -4.60 -46.02 -20.55
C LEU A 384 -4.60 -44.52 -20.89
N LEU A 385 -3.41 -43.93 -20.93
CA LEU A 385 -3.27 -42.52 -21.30
C LEU A 385 -3.46 -42.30 -22.82
N PRO A 386 -4.15 -41.21 -23.23
CA PRO A 386 -4.27 -40.86 -24.64
C PRO A 386 -2.93 -40.39 -25.22
N GLU A 387 -2.84 -40.36 -26.56
CA GLU A 387 -1.63 -39.95 -27.27
C GLU A 387 -1.10 -38.59 -26.80
N ARG A 388 0.24 -38.43 -26.77
CA ARG A 388 0.95 -37.24 -26.28
C ARG A 388 0.41 -35.92 -26.83
N GLN A 389 0.02 -35.91 -28.10
CA GLN A 389 -0.53 -34.73 -28.77
C GLN A 389 -1.84 -34.23 -28.13
N THR A 390 -2.58 -35.09 -27.43
CA THR A 390 -3.87 -34.74 -26.82
C THR A 390 -3.70 -33.91 -25.55
N TRP A 391 -2.65 -34.17 -24.77
CA TRP A 391 -2.43 -33.54 -23.47
C TRP A 391 -1.21 -32.60 -23.44
N ASP A 392 -0.23 -32.73 -24.34
CA ASP A 392 0.91 -31.82 -24.45
C ASP A 392 0.55 -30.53 -25.22
N GLN A 393 -0.52 -29.87 -24.78
CA GLN A 393 -1.03 -28.62 -25.38
C GLN A 393 -0.74 -27.42 -24.45
N PRO A 394 -0.45 -26.22 -24.99
CA PRO A 394 -0.13 -25.03 -24.19
C PRO A 394 -1.22 -24.64 -23.18
N GLN A 395 -2.48 -24.96 -23.47
CA GLN A 395 -3.63 -24.71 -22.60
C GLN A 395 -3.57 -25.41 -21.23
N TYR A 396 -2.69 -26.40 -21.06
CA TYR A 396 -2.51 -27.14 -19.80
C TYR A 396 -1.32 -26.63 -18.96
N TYR A 397 -0.66 -25.54 -19.37
CA TYR A 397 0.27 -24.81 -18.49
C TYR A 397 -0.46 -24.12 -17.33
N PHE A 398 -1.70 -23.71 -17.56
CA PHE A 398 -2.52 -23.08 -16.54
C PHE A 398 -3.12 -24.14 -15.61
N PRO A 399 -2.89 -24.05 -14.29
CA PRO A 399 -3.48 -24.96 -13.32
C PRO A 399 -5.00 -25.02 -13.44
N THR A 400 -5.56 -26.23 -13.32
CA THR A 400 -7.03 -26.39 -13.31
C THR A 400 -7.64 -25.97 -11.97
N TYR A 401 -6.86 -26.06 -10.88
CA TYR A 401 -7.23 -25.59 -9.55
C TYR A 401 -6.18 -24.60 -9.05
N GLU A 402 -6.65 -23.57 -8.34
CA GLU A 402 -5.77 -22.67 -7.59
C GLU A 402 -5.20 -23.42 -6.37
N ASN A 403 -3.91 -23.20 -6.06
CA ASN A 403 -3.20 -23.83 -4.93
C ASN A 403 -3.03 -25.36 -5.02
N ASP A 404 -2.63 -25.83 -6.20
CA ASP A 404 -2.44 -27.26 -6.45
C ASP A 404 -1.09 -27.80 -5.93
N THR A 405 -1.09 -28.30 -4.69
CA THR A 405 0.11 -28.83 -4.00
C THR A 405 0.79 -29.99 -4.72
N LEU A 406 0.03 -30.76 -5.52
CA LEU A 406 0.62 -31.85 -6.30
C LEU A 406 1.55 -31.30 -7.38
N LEU A 407 1.25 -30.13 -7.95
CA LEU A 407 2.11 -29.49 -8.97
C LEU A 407 3.39 -28.93 -8.34
N CYS A 408 3.32 -28.42 -7.11
CA CYS A 408 4.46 -27.88 -6.37
C CYS A 408 5.50 -28.92 -5.99
N THR A 409 5.12 -30.20 -5.98
CA THR A 409 5.93 -31.28 -5.45
C THR A 409 6.41 -32.26 -6.53
N LEU A 410 6.08 -32.01 -7.81
CA LEU A 410 6.60 -32.77 -8.94
C LEU A 410 8.13 -32.64 -9.01
N SER A 411 8.85 -33.74 -8.77
CA SER A 411 10.31 -33.78 -8.85
C SER A 411 10.81 -33.46 -10.27
N ASP A 412 11.73 -32.51 -10.38
CA ASP A 412 12.57 -32.33 -11.56
C ASP A 412 13.64 -33.43 -11.50
N SER A 413 13.46 -34.51 -12.26
CA SER A 413 14.46 -35.57 -12.35
C SER A 413 15.63 -35.14 -13.26
N GLU A 414 16.16 -33.94 -13.01
CA GLU A 414 17.40 -33.44 -13.60
C GLU A 414 18.51 -33.56 -12.54
N SER A 415 18.75 -34.78 -12.10
CA SER A 415 20.04 -35.13 -11.47
C SER A 415 20.74 -36.13 -12.40
N ASP A 416 21.79 -35.62 -13.04
CA ASP A 416 22.75 -36.34 -13.88
C ASP A 416 22.22 -36.94 -15.20
N LEU A 417 22.02 -36.12 -16.24
CA LEU A 417 22.51 -36.45 -17.58
C LEU A 417 22.91 -35.19 -18.36
N THR A 418 24.18 -35.20 -18.75
CA THR A 418 24.87 -34.30 -19.67
C THR A 418 24.03 -33.86 -20.87
N ALA A 419 24.14 -32.57 -21.21
CA ALA A 419 23.80 -31.94 -22.48
C ALA A 419 23.63 -32.93 -23.65
N GLN A 420 22.38 -33.25 -23.97
CA GLN A 420 22.02 -33.71 -25.30
C GLN A 420 20.65 -33.17 -25.66
N GLU A 421 20.69 -32.18 -26.55
CA GLU A 421 19.56 -31.58 -27.24
C GLU A 421 18.62 -32.67 -27.80
N GLN A 422 17.48 -32.87 -27.15
CA GLN A 422 16.32 -33.54 -27.73
C GLN A 422 15.26 -32.48 -28.01
N ASN A 423 15.50 -31.79 -29.11
CA ASN A 423 14.58 -31.19 -30.07
C ASN A 423 13.09 -31.15 -29.66
N GLY A 424 12.71 -30.11 -28.92
CA GLY A 424 11.33 -29.72 -28.67
C GLY A 424 11.31 -28.23 -28.36
N ASN A 425 11.48 -27.39 -29.39
CA ASN A 425 11.56 -25.93 -29.31
C ASN A 425 10.50 -25.32 -28.38
N ILE A 426 10.89 -25.04 -27.13
CA ILE A 426 10.25 -24.02 -26.31
C ILE A 426 11.10 -22.78 -26.51
N ALA A 427 10.68 -21.91 -27.43
CA ALA A 427 11.21 -20.57 -27.48
C ALA A 427 10.71 -19.85 -26.22
N ILE A 428 11.53 -19.84 -25.17
CA ILE A 428 11.35 -18.91 -24.05
C ILE A 428 11.62 -17.52 -24.65
N ILE A 429 10.56 -16.85 -25.07
CA ILE A 429 10.64 -15.46 -25.47
C ILE A 429 10.73 -14.68 -24.16
N SER A 430 11.95 -14.40 -23.69
CA SER A 430 12.13 -13.29 -22.77
C SER A 430 11.55 -12.04 -23.43
N GLU A 431 10.84 -11.19 -22.68
CA GLU A 431 10.42 -9.90 -23.20
C GLU A 431 11.65 -9.11 -23.66
N ASP A 432 11.94 -9.16 -24.96
CA ASP A 432 13.02 -8.39 -25.57
C ASP A 432 12.55 -6.93 -25.62
N THR A 433 12.84 -6.21 -24.52
CA THR A 433 12.52 -4.80 -24.34
C THR A 433 13.21 -3.88 -25.36
N SER A 434 14.13 -4.43 -26.17
CA SER A 434 14.89 -3.71 -27.19
C SER A 434 14.00 -3.07 -28.27
N LYS A 435 12.78 -3.59 -28.51
CA LYS A 435 11.87 -3.11 -29.58
C LYS A 435 10.56 -2.50 -29.10
N LEU A 436 10.46 -2.09 -27.83
CA LEU A 436 9.26 -1.44 -27.27
C LEU A 436 8.79 -0.22 -28.08
N ARG A 437 9.73 0.56 -28.65
CA ARG A 437 9.38 1.72 -29.49
C ARG A 437 8.78 1.32 -30.84
N ALA A 438 9.27 0.25 -31.46
CA ALA A 438 8.73 -0.25 -32.72
C ALA A 438 7.33 -0.86 -32.52
N LEU A 439 7.15 -1.63 -31.44
CA LEU A 439 5.85 -2.19 -31.04
C LEU A 439 4.83 -1.09 -30.68
N LYS A 440 5.27 -0.02 -30.01
CA LYS A 440 4.42 1.15 -29.73
C LYS A 440 3.97 1.84 -31.02
N GLN A 441 4.84 1.93 -32.03
CA GLN A 441 4.50 2.54 -33.33
C GLN A 441 3.57 1.66 -34.17
N SER A 442 3.79 0.34 -34.18
CA SER A 442 2.96 -0.63 -34.90
C SER A 442 1.73 -1.12 -34.12
N SER A 443 1.46 -0.53 -32.96
CA SER A 443 0.32 -0.92 -32.13
C SER A 443 -0.99 -0.63 -32.83
N ILE A 444 -1.89 -1.61 -32.81
CA ILE A 444 -3.28 -1.51 -33.29
C ILE A 444 -4.00 -0.31 -32.64
N LEU A 445 -3.60 0.07 -31.42
CA LEU A 445 -4.14 1.24 -30.71
C LEU A 445 -3.92 2.55 -31.50
N ASN A 446 -2.78 2.72 -32.19
CA ASN A 446 -2.55 3.90 -33.03
C ASN A 446 -3.39 3.89 -34.31
N GLN A 447 -3.65 2.71 -34.88
CA GLN A 447 -4.52 2.58 -36.05
C GLN A 447 -5.98 2.89 -35.70
N LEU A 448 -6.43 2.54 -34.49
CA LEU A 448 -7.75 2.86 -33.99
C LEU A 448 -7.92 4.37 -33.68
N LEU A 449 -6.91 5.00 -33.07
CA LEU A 449 -6.92 6.44 -32.77
C LEU A 449 -6.90 7.32 -34.05
N LEU A 450 -6.18 6.88 -35.10
CA LEU A 450 -6.20 7.56 -36.41
C LEU A 450 -7.59 7.51 -37.07
N HIS A 451 -8.34 6.43 -36.88
CA HIS A 451 -9.68 6.28 -37.45
C HIS A 451 -10.74 7.16 -36.77
N GLU A 452 -10.57 7.51 -35.50
CA GLU A 452 -11.44 8.48 -34.80
C GLU A 452 -11.16 9.93 -35.21
N SER A 453 -9.90 10.26 -35.55
CA SER A 453 -9.54 11.61 -36.01
C SER A 453 -10.03 11.98 -37.42
N LEU A 454 -10.52 11.01 -38.20
CA LEU A 454 -11.10 11.23 -39.54
C LEU A 454 -12.64 11.23 -39.55
N LYS A 455 -13.28 11.08 -38.39
CA LYS A 455 -14.75 11.07 -38.25
C LYS A 455 -15.34 12.31 -37.58
N ASN A 456 -14.53 13.33 -37.30
CA ASN A 456 -14.99 14.65 -36.82
C ASN A 456 -14.87 15.71 -37.91
#